data_AF-A0A4R5BQD2-F1
#
_entry.id   AF-A0A4R5BQD2-F1
#
_cell.length_a   1.000
_cell.length_b   1.000
_cell.length_c   1.000
_cell.angle_alpha   90.00
_cell.angle_beta   90.00
_cell.angle_gamma   90.00
#
_symmetry.space_group_name_H-M   'P 1'
#
loop_
_entity.id
_entity.type
_entity.pdbx_description
1 polymer ?
#
loop_
_entity_poly.entity_id
_entity_poly.type
_entity_poly.pdbx_seq_one_letter_code
_entity_poly.pdbx_strand_id
1 'polypeptide(L)'
;MTGGREAPVAFDDDYRREVLEPARAAGDQPPEDLRARYALGDQLTAASVAARVKEVRQCWRRARGQLKFRKLIDRLEAEHRELAPLFAAAERGDLRPLEQRLRGGRERTERRRAQTRARLADAAGVLRMVAPGEVESIARTGGMTRAELGRLAAADRIDVREPDALPSAAPYPAFRKVQESLDVLGKRHLADFLFGARLTGPIRLLDGFAAPGGALRLDKDAVAAAGAEWARRSRDTSTTHADTILAALRSGAGLPELLLFDVADRLRERLRQRASERALLQYAVEDLGVEQADARRLVFAIGRETGPGGGLAGRLRSLLDAGEVYAAAELADAGQIPHPAPDTDPPEEEVLAAEARHRLDTALRLRETAAAEPDPDRAYRFLADALQLVRDLPGAAAQQHRLP
;
A
#
# COMPACT_ATOMS: atom_id res chain seq x y z
N MET A 1 27.62 52.16 -22.80
CA MET A 1 27.70 50.69 -22.62
C MET A 1 27.01 50.34 -21.32
N THR A 2 25.73 50.00 -21.43
CA THR A 2 24.81 49.71 -20.32
C THR A 2 24.81 48.21 -20.07
N GLY A 3 25.27 47.79 -18.88
CA GLY A 3 25.29 46.39 -18.45
C GLY A 3 23.87 45.86 -18.23
N GLY A 4 23.50 44.85 -19.02
CA GLY A 4 22.24 44.12 -18.91
C GLY A 4 22.22 43.23 -17.66
N ARG A 5 21.16 43.36 -16.88
CA ARG A 5 20.94 42.70 -15.58
C ARG A 5 19.99 41.51 -15.80
N GLU A 6 20.53 40.37 -16.23
CA GLU A 6 19.74 39.21 -16.68
C GLU A 6 19.50 38.11 -15.61
N ALA A 7 19.84 38.32 -14.33
CA ALA A 7 19.85 37.26 -13.32
C ALA A 7 18.62 37.03 -12.37
N PRO A 8 17.56 37.86 -12.26
CA PRO A 8 16.60 37.72 -11.14
C PRO A 8 15.37 36.81 -11.37
N VAL A 9 15.14 36.31 -12.59
CA VAL A 9 13.95 35.49 -12.93
C VAL A 9 14.23 34.00 -12.73
N ALA A 10 15.43 33.53 -13.11
CA ALA A 10 15.82 32.12 -13.00
C ALA A 10 15.83 31.62 -11.55
N PHE A 11 16.42 32.39 -10.62
CA PHE A 11 16.47 32.00 -9.21
C PHE A 11 15.08 31.87 -8.57
N ASP A 12 14.17 32.79 -8.89
CA ASP A 12 12.80 32.76 -8.34
C ASP A 12 12.01 31.56 -8.80
N ASP A 13 12.17 31.18 -10.08
CA ASP A 13 11.52 30.00 -10.64
C ASP A 13 12.05 28.71 -10.02
N ASP A 14 13.37 28.62 -9.85
CA ASP A 14 14.01 27.48 -9.20
C ASP A 14 13.61 27.38 -7.72
N TYR A 15 13.70 28.49 -6.98
CA TYR A 15 13.31 28.53 -5.56
C TYR A 15 11.82 28.20 -5.37
N ARG A 16 10.96 28.68 -6.26
CA ARG A 16 9.53 28.36 -6.23
C ARG A 16 9.30 26.87 -6.46
N ARG A 17 9.95 26.28 -7.46
CA ARG A 17 9.83 24.86 -7.81
C ARG A 17 10.36 23.95 -6.71
N GLU A 18 11.49 24.32 -6.11
CA GLU A 18 12.24 23.44 -5.20
C GLU A 18 11.88 23.64 -3.73
N VAL A 19 11.34 24.80 -3.34
CA VAL A 19 11.05 25.13 -1.94
C VAL A 19 9.58 25.45 -1.72
N LEU A 20 9.00 26.39 -2.47
CA LEU A 20 7.64 26.87 -2.20
C LEU A 20 6.55 25.85 -2.59
N GLU A 21 6.63 25.24 -3.77
CA GLU A 21 5.65 24.23 -4.20
C GLU A 21 5.67 22.98 -3.31
N PRO A 22 6.82 22.39 -2.93
CA PRO A 22 6.85 21.28 -1.98
C PRO A 22 6.32 21.65 -0.59
N ALA A 23 6.69 22.83 -0.06
CA ALA A 23 6.20 23.31 1.23
C ALA A 23 4.68 23.53 1.23
N ARG A 24 4.12 24.01 0.12
CA ARG A 24 2.67 24.12 -0.09
C ARG A 24 2.00 22.75 -0.14
N ALA A 25 2.57 21.81 -0.90
CA ALA A 25 2.08 20.43 -0.97
C ALA A 25 2.13 19.72 0.39
N ALA A 26 3.05 20.09 1.27
CA ALA A 26 3.15 19.64 2.65
C ALA A 26 2.22 20.40 3.63
N GLY A 27 1.16 21.06 3.14
CA GLY A 27 0.17 21.74 3.98
C GLY A 27 0.59 23.14 4.45
N ASP A 28 1.24 23.90 3.57
CA ASP A 28 1.77 25.24 3.86
C ASP A 28 2.74 25.28 5.05
N GLN A 29 3.60 24.25 5.16
CA GLN A 29 4.61 24.15 6.22
C GLN A 29 6.00 24.56 5.70
N PRO A 30 6.68 25.54 6.33
CA PRO A 30 8.06 25.88 6.02
C PRO A 30 8.99 24.67 6.13
N PRO A 31 9.97 24.50 5.22
CA PRO A 31 10.96 23.44 5.34
C PRO A 31 11.71 23.53 6.68
N GLU A 32 11.81 22.43 7.43
CA GLU A 32 12.55 22.39 8.71
C GLU A 32 14.05 22.69 8.53
N ASP A 33 14.62 22.29 7.39
CA ASP A 33 16.01 22.57 7.05
C ASP A 33 16.19 24.03 6.63
N LEU A 34 16.88 24.79 7.49
CA LEU A 34 17.20 26.20 7.24
C LEU A 34 18.08 26.38 6.00
N ARG A 35 18.89 25.37 5.62
CA ARG A 35 19.74 25.46 4.45
C ARG A 35 18.92 25.46 3.17
N ALA A 36 17.99 24.50 3.05
CA ALA A 36 17.03 24.45 1.96
C ALA A 36 16.11 25.69 1.97
N ARG A 37 15.58 26.07 3.14
CA ARG A 37 14.67 27.20 3.30
C ARG A 37 15.26 28.52 2.80
N TYR A 38 16.55 28.76 3.05
CA TYR A 38 17.25 29.98 2.62
C TYR A 38 18.18 29.75 1.43
N ALA A 39 18.11 28.58 0.75
CA ALA A 39 19.00 28.23 -0.36
C ALA A 39 20.50 28.54 -0.09
N LEU A 40 20.97 28.23 1.12
CA LEU A 40 22.35 28.53 1.53
C LEU A 40 23.33 27.51 0.95
N GLY A 41 24.46 27.99 0.45
CA GLY A 41 25.52 27.14 -0.12
C GLY A 41 26.30 26.33 0.92
N ASP A 42 27.16 25.44 0.43
CA ASP A 42 28.01 24.58 1.27
C ASP A 42 29.05 25.36 2.09
N GLN A 43 29.62 26.41 1.50
CA GLN A 43 30.55 27.33 2.13
C GLN A 43 29.81 28.60 2.55
N LEU A 44 29.79 28.88 3.85
CA LEU A 44 29.12 30.07 4.39
C LEU A 44 30.15 31.20 4.52
N THR A 45 29.84 32.35 3.92
CA THR A 45 30.54 33.61 4.18
C THR A 45 29.51 34.64 4.61
N ALA A 46 29.91 35.64 5.39
CA ALA A 46 29.00 36.70 5.83
C ALA A 46 28.27 37.36 4.63
N ALA A 47 29.04 37.66 3.57
CA ALA A 47 28.51 38.24 2.34
C ALA A 47 27.55 37.30 1.60
N SER A 48 27.86 36.00 1.50
CA SER A 48 26.99 35.05 0.78
C SER A 48 25.68 34.80 1.52
N VAL A 49 25.71 34.70 2.85
CA VAL A 49 24.52 34.54 3.69
C VAL A 49 23.62 35.77 3.59
N ALA A 50 24.18 36.97 3.77
CA ALA A 50 23.43 38.22 3.69
C ALA A 50 22.75 38.40 2.32
N ALA A 51 23.50 38.19 1.25
CA ALA A 51 23.00 38.28 -0.12
C ALA A 51 21.86 37.29 -0.36
N ARG A 52 22.04 36.02 0.05
CA ARG A 52 21.06 34.97 -0.19
C ARG A 52 19.77 35.18 0.62
N VAL A 53 19.88 35.55 1.90
CA VAL A 53 18.71 35.85 2.74
C VAL A 53 17.92 37.01 2.15
N LYS A 54 18.60 38.05 1.65
CA LYS A 54 17.95 39.19 0.98
C LYS A 54 17.22 38.75 -0.29
N GLU A 55 17.85 37.94 -1.11
CA GLU A 55 17.30 37.41 -2.37
C GLU A 55 16.06 36.56 -2.12
N VAL A 56 16.13 35.59 -1.20
CA VAL A 56 15.00 34.74 -0.78
C VAL A 56 13.84 35.58 -0.26
N ARG A 57 14.10 36.57 0.62
CA ARG A 57 13.05 37.46 1.12
C ARG A 57 12.44 38.36 0.05
N GLN A 58 13.19 38.67 -1.02
CA GLN A 58 12.64 39.39 -2.17
C GLN A 58 11.77 38.47 -3.03
N CYS A 59 12.14 37.20 -3.18
CA CYS A 59 11.29 36.18 -3.79
C CYS A 59 9.98 36.00 -3.01
N TRP A 60 10.03 35.86 -1.68
CA TRP A 60 8.83 35.76 -0.83
C TRP A 60 7.90 36.96 -1.01
N ARG A 61 8.43 38.19 -0.98
CA ARG A 61 7.62 39.40 -1.20
C ARG A 61 6.92 39.41 -2.56
N ARG A 62 7.58 38.94 -3.62
CA ARG A 62 6.98 38.80 -4.95
C ARG A 62 5.93 37.69 -5.00
N ALA A 63 6.22 36.54 -4.41
CA ALA A 63 5.31 35.39 -4.37
C ALA A 63 4.10 35.60 -3.46
N ARG A 64 4.18 36.52 -2.48
CA ARG A 64 3.09 36.84 -1.52
C ARG A 64 1.81 37.30 -2.22
N GLY A 65 1.93 37.94 -3.38
CA GLY A 65 0.79 38.35 -4.21
C GLY A 65 0.01 37.19 -4.83
N GLN A 66 0.58 35.99 -4.86
CA GLN A 66 -0.09 34.79 -5.37
C GLN A 66 -0.86 34.11 -4.24
N LEU A 67 -2.20 34.05 -4.35
CA LEU A 67 -3.09 33.51 -3.32
C LEU A 67 -2.65 32.12 -2.81
N LYS A 68 -2.16 31.26 -3.72
CA LYS A 68 -1.69 29.90 -3.39
C LYS A 68 -0.48 29.83 -2.44
N PHE A 69 0.29 30.90 -2.28
CA PHE A 69 1.47 30.93 -1.41
C PHE A 69 1.32 31.87 -0.21
N ARG A 70 0.25 32.65 -0.13
CA ARG A 70 0.09 33.72 0.87
C ARG A 70 0.28 33.22 2.31
N LYS A 71 -0.43 32.14 2.68
CA LYS A 71 -0.37 31.54 4.01
C LYS A 71 1.01 30.98 4.37
N LEU A 72 1.64 30.28 3.42
CA LEU A 72 2.99 29.76 3.57
C LEU A 72 4.00 30.90 3.79
N ILE A 73 3.90 31.98 3.01
CA ILE A 73 4.80 33.13 3.10
C ILE A 73 4.61 33.90 4.41
N ASP A 74 3.36 34.08 4.87
CA ASP A 74 3.09 34.65 6.19
C ASP A 74 3.80 33.89 7.31
N ARG A 75 3.79 32.55 7.23
CA ARG A 75 4.47 31.69 8.19
C ARG A 75 6.00 31.76 8.05
N LEU A 76 6.53 31.73 6.83
CA LEU A 76 7.97 31.92 6.56
C LEU A 76 8.49 33.26 7.09
N GLU A 77 7.74 34.34 6.90
CA GLU A 77 8.09 35.66 7.43
C GLU A 77 8.01 35.73 8.95
N ALA A 78 7.06 35.03 9.57
CA ALA A 78 6.98 34.92 11.02
C ALA A 78 8.19 34.18 11.61
N GLU A 79 8.51 33.00 11.10
CA GLU A 79 9.68 32.22 11.54
C GLU A 79 11.00 32.95 11.22
N HIS A 80 11.07 33.74 10.14
CA HIS A 80 12.24 34.57 9.87
C HIS A 80 12.49 35.61 10.97
N ARG A 81 11.45 36.19 11.58
CA ARG A 81 11.64 37.15 12.68
C ARG A 81 12.33 36.52 13.88
N GLU A 82 12.04 35.26 14.16
CA GLU A 82 12.70 34.50 15.22
C GLU A 82 14.18 34.19 14.88
N LEU A 83 14.48 33.98 13.59
CA LEU A 83 15.82 33.70 13.10
C LEU A 83 16.64 34.97 12.79
N ALA A 84 16.03 36.15 12.79
CA ALA A 84 16.68 37.41 12.45
C ALA A 84 17.95 37.70 13.28
N PRO A 85 18.01 37.39 14.60
CA PRO A 85 19.25 37.56 15.37
C PRO A 85 20.42 36.70 14.87
N LEU A 86 20.14 35.48 14.37
CA LEU A 86 21.17 34.58 13.83
C LEU A 86 21.73 35.12 12.52
N PHE A 87 20.87 35.62 11.63
CA PHE A 87 21.31 36.21 10.36
C PHE A 87 22.02 37.55 10.57
N ALA A 88 21.59 38.36 11.55
CA ALA A 88 22.27 39.60 11.91
C ALA A 88 23.66 39.34 12.51
N ALA A 89 23.84 38.26 13.27
CA ALA A 89 25.16 37.84 13.75
C ALA A 89 26.07 37.39 12.59
N ALA A 90 25.51 36.60 11.65
CA ALA A 90 26.22 36.17 10.45
C ALA A 90 26.64 37.35 9.55
N GLU A 91 25.78 38.35 9.38
CA GLU A 91 26.09 39.60 8.64
C GLU A 91 27.25 40.37 9.27
N ARG A 92 27.37 40.36 10.60
CA ARG A 92 28.50 40.97 11.32
C ARG A 92 29.77 40.12 11.34
N GLY A 93 29.75 38.94 10.70
CA GLY A 93 30.90 38.05 10.58
C GLY A 93 30.96 36.90 11.59
N ASP A 94 30.04 36.82 12.57
CA ASP A 94 29.97 35.66 13.48
C ASP A 94 29.02 34.59 12.91
N LEU A 95 29.59 33.66 12.15
CA LEU A 95 28.85 32.55 11.52
C LEU A 95 28.56 31.39 12.49
N ARG A 96 29.23 31.32 13.65
CA ARG A 96 29.18 30.15 14.54
C ARG A 96 27.75 29.80 15.00
N PRO A 97 26.89 30.76 15.41
CA PRO A 97 25.52 30.44 15.82
C PRO A 97 24.68 29.86 14.67
N LEU A 98 24.87 30.37 13.45
CA LEU A 98 24.19 29.88 12.26
C LEU A 98 24.67 28.47 11.89
N GLU A 99 25.98 28.25 11.87
CA GLU A 99 26.58 26.94 11.61
C GLU A 99 26.13 25.88 12.62
N GLN A 100 26.09 26.22 13.91
CA GLN A 100 25.62 25.32 14.96
C GLN A 100 24.14 24.97 14.78
N ARG A 101 23.31 25.95 14.41
CA ARG A 101 21.88 25.73 14.15
C ARG A 101 21.64 24.89 12.89
N LEU A 102 22.43 25.09 11.84
CA LEU A 102 22.38 24.32 10.60
C LEU A 102 22.84 22.87 10.82
N ARG A 103 23.96 22.68 11.52
CA ARG A 103 24.49 21.34 11.87
C ARG A 103 23.47 20.55 12.69
N GLY A 104 22.93 21.15 13.75
CA GLY A 104 21.92 20.48 14.58
C GLY A 104 20.62 20.16 13.83
N GLY A 105 20.25 20.96 12.82
CA GLY A 105 19.13 20.66 11.93
C GLY A 105 19.43 19.44 11.04
N ARG A 106 20.57 19.46 10.36
CA ARG A 106 21.01 18.39 9.45
C ARG A 106 21.11 17.05 10.16
N GLU A 107 21.75 17.01 11.34
CA GLU A 107 21.89 15.79 12.14
C GLU A 107 20.52 15.22 12.57
N ARG A 108 19.56 16.07 12.93
CA ARG A 108 18.20 15.61 13.30
C ARG A 108 17.46 15.03 12.10
N THR A 109 17.54 15.69 10.95
CA THR A 109 16.92 15.21 9.70
C THR A 109 17.55 13.90 9.24
N GLU A 110 18.89 13.78 9.30
CA GLU A 110 19.61 12.56 8.95
C GLU A 110 19.26 11.40 9.90
N ARG A 111 19.20 11.65 11.21
CA ARG A 111 18.76 10.65 12.19
C ARG A 111 17.32 10.21 11.94
N ARG A 112 16.40 11.16 11.70
CA ARG A 112 15.00 10.85 11.40
C ARG A 112 14.89 9.99 10.14
N ARG A 113 15.61 10.37 9.06
CA ARG A 113 15.65 9.62 7.81
C ARG A 113 16.22 8.21 8.00
N ALA A 114 17.30 8.07 8.77
CA ALA A 114 17.89 6.77 9.07
C ALA A 114 16.92 5.86 9.86
N GLN A 115 16.21 6.42 10.85
CA GLN A 115 15.18 5.70 11.61
C GLN A 115 14.00 5.27 10.72
N THR A 116 13.51 6.16 9.85
CA THR A 116 12.43 5.83 8.90
C THR A 116 12.87 4.74 7.93
N ARG A 117 14.12 4.80 7.43
CA ARG A 117 14.69 3.75 6.56
C ARG A 117 14.84 2.41 7.28
N ALA A 118 15.25 2.42 8.56
CA ALA A 118 15.33 1.20 9.37
C ALA A 118 13.94 0.56 9.55
N ARG A 119 12.92 1.36 9.90
CA ARG A 119 11.53 0.87 10.01
C ARG A 119 11.00 0.30 8.69
N LEU A 120 11.35 0.92 7.56
CA LEU A 120 10.99 0.40 6.24
C LEU A 120 11.66 -0.96 5.99
N ALA A 121 12.94 -1.12 6.34
CA ALA A 121 13.66 -2.38 6.20
C ALA A 121 13.08 -3.47 7.11
N ASP A 122 12.71 -3.12 8.34
CA ASP A 122 12.09 -4.04 9.29
C ASP A 122 10.71 -4.51 8.79
N ALA A 123 9.88 -3.58 8.30
CA ALA A 123 8.58 -3.91 7.71
C ALA A 123 8.70 -4.78 6.44
N ALA A 124 9.74 -4.55 5.64
CA ALA A 124 10.00 -5.34 4.44
C ALA A 124 10.46 -6.78 4.75
N GLY A 125 11.08 -6.96 5.93
CA GLY A 125 11.51 -8.25 6.43
C GLY A 125 12.40 -9.05 5.48
N VAL A 126 12.33 -10.37 5.60
CA VAL A 126 13.09 -11.30 4.74
C VAL A 126 12.57 -11.32 3.30
N LEU A 127 11.29 -10.97 3.12
CA LEU A 127 10.64 -10.96 1.82
C LEU A 127 11.05 -9.76 0.96
N ARG A 128 11.62 -8.70 1.54
CA ARG A 128 11.94 -7.44 0.86
C ARG A 128 10.70 -6.85 0.15
N MET A 129 9.54 -6.93 0.80
CA MET A 129 8.26 -6.48 0.25
C MET A 129 7.45 -5.73 1.30
N VAL A 130 6.79 -4.65 0.91
CA VAL A 130 5.92 -3.85 1.79
C VAL A 130 4.65 -3.43 1.05
N ALA A 131 3.54 -3.34 1.77
CA ALA A 131 2.30 -2.84 1.22
C ALA A 131 2.34 -1.30 1.09
N PRO A 132 1.66 -0.71 0.09
CA PRO A 132 1.54 0.74 -0.04
C PRO A 132 1.04 1.46 1.23
N GLY A 133 0.10 0.85 1.96
CA GLY A 133 -0.39 1.39 3.23
C GLY A 133 0.67 1.42 4.34
N GLU A 134 1.55 0.43 4.41
CA GLU A 134 2.68 0.41 5.36
C GLU A 134 3.69 1.51 5.02
N VAL A 135 3.99 1.70 3.72
CA VAL A 135 4.83 2.81 3.26
C VAL A 135 4.24 4.15 3.65
N GLU A 136 2.93 4.35 3.47
CA GLU A 136 2.28 5.59 3.85
C GLU A 136 2.35 5.84 5.37
N SER A 137 2.05 4.83 6.18
CA SER A 137 2.12 4.92 7.65
C SER A 137 3.53 5.24 8.16
N ILE A 138 4.54 4.56 7.62
CA ILE A 138 5.95 4.78 7.98
C ILE A 138 6.39 6.18 7.52
N ALA A 139 6.02 6.61 6.32
CA ALA A 139 6.35 7.93 5.81
C ALA A 139 5.74 9.03 6.69
N ARG A 140 4.46 8.90 7.04
CA ARG A 140 3.73 9.83 7.90
C ARG A 140 4.39 9.95 9.27
N THR A 141 4.74 8.83 9.90
CA THR A 141 5.39 8.82 11.21
C THR A 141 6.83 9.36 11.14
N GLY A 142 7.51 9.12 10.02
CA GLY A 142 8.84 9.63 9.75
C GLY A 142 8.91 11.10 9.31
N GLY A 143 7.77 11.77 9.10
CA GLY A 143 7.72 13.12 8.54
C GLY A 143 8.25 13.19 7.11
N MET A 144 8.09 12.12 6.32
CA MET A 144 8.47 12.04 4.91
C MET A 144 7.23 11.92 4.04
N THR A 145 7.33 12.33 2.79
CA THR A 145 6.28 12.06 1.80
C THR A 145 6.31 10.61 1.34
N ARG A 146 5.16 10.07 0.88
CA ARG A 146 5.09 8.73 0.27
C ARG A 146 6.07 8.57 -0.89
N ALA A 147 6.24 9.60 -1.71
CA ALA A 147 7.16 9.58 -2.85
C ALA A 147 8.63 9.49 -2.42
N GLU A 148 9.02 10.18 -1.34
CA GLU A 148 10.38 10.10 -0.80
C GLU A 148 10.70 8.73 -0.22
N LEU A 149 9.77 8.16 0.56
CA LEU A 149 9.96 6.83 1.11
C LEU A 149 9.92 5.76 0.02
N GLY A 150 9.09 5.93 -1.01
CA GLY A 150 9.08 5.05 -2.19
C GLY A 150 10.42 5.04 -2.94
N ARG A 151 11.10 6.19 -3.07
CA ARG A 151 12.46 6.25 -3.64
C ARG A 151 13.48 5.52 -2.77
N LEU A 152 13.35 5.61 -1.44
CA LEU A 152 14.21 4.86 -0.52
C LEU A 152 13.97 3.34 -0.63
N ALA A 153 12.71 2.91 -0.71
CA ALA A 153 12.35 1.51 -0.92
C ALA A 153 13.00 0.96 -2.20
N ALA A 154 12.86 1.68 -3.31
CA ALA A 154 13.49 1.31 -4.58
C ALA A 154 15.02 1.23 -4.49
N ALA A 155 15.66 2.19 -3.82
CA ALA A 155 17.12 2.17 -3.60
C ALA A 155 17.57 0.98 -2.74
N ASP A 156 16.73 0.53 -1.81
CA ASP A 156 16.96 -0.64 -0.96
C ASP A 156 16.50 -1.97 -1.58
N ARG A 157 16.03 -1.95 -2.84
CA ARG A 157 15.45 -3.11 -3.53
C ARG A 157 14.28 -3.74 -2.75
N ILE A 158 13.52 -2.89 -2.07
CA ILE A 158 12.27 -3.25 -1.41
C ILE A 158 11.15 -3.02 -2.42
N ASP A 159 10.40 -4.07 -2.72
CA ASP A 159 9.25 -3.99 -3.61
C ASP A 159 8.03 -3.45 -2.86
N VAL A 160 7.35 -2.47 -3.46
CA VAL A 160 6.14 -1.88 -2.88
C VAL A 160 4.95 -2.39 -3.69
N ARG A 161 4.22 -3.34 -3.11
CA ARG A 161 3.20 -4.11 -3.82
C ARG A 161 2.00 -4.40 -2.93
N GLU A 162 0.80 -4.32 -3.50
CA GLU A 162 -0.40 -4.83 -2.85
C GLU A 162 -0.33 -6.37 -2.72
N PRO A 163 -0.72 -6.94 -1.58
CA PRO A 163 -0.86 -8.38 -1.44
C PRO A 163 -1.69 -8.99 -2.57
N ASP A 164 -1.19 -10.03 -3.22
CA ASP A 164 -1.94 -10.76 -4.22
C ASP A 164 -3.20 -11.39 -3.59
N ALA A 165 -4.35 -11.30 -4.26
CA ALA A 165 -5.57 -11.92 -3.79
C ALA A 165 -5.46 -13.45 -3.93
N LEU A 166 -5.62 -14.17 -2.82
CA LEU A 166 -5.55 -15.63 -2.79
C LEU A 166 -6.94 -16.22 -2.57
N PRO A 167 -7.29 -17.35 -3.21
CA PRO A 167 -8.56 -18.00 -2.95
C PRO A 167 -8.66 -18.41 -1.47
N SER A 168 -9.74 -17.99 -0.79
CA SER A 168 -9.94 -18.19 0.65
C SER A 168 -10.79 -19.43 0.96
N ALA A 169 -11.71 -19.78 0.07
CA ALA A 169 -12.61 -20.92 0.21
C ALA A 169 -12.18 -22.11 -0.65
N ALA A 170 -12.45 -23.31 -0.15
CA ALA A 170 -12.21 -24.52 -0.93
C ALA A 170 -13.08 -24.51 -2.19
N PRO A 171 -12.48 -24.67 -3.38
CA PRO A 171 -13.21 -24.58 -4.65
C PRO A 171 -14.19 -25.75 -4.87
N TYR A 172 -14.09 -26.81 -4.07
CA TYR A 172 -15.07 -27.91 -4.03
C TYR A 172 -15.03 -28.66 -2.68
N PRO A 173 -16.13 -29.32 -2.26
CA PRO A 173 -16.25 -29.93 -0.93
C PRO A 173 -15.24 -31.04 -0.60
N ALA A 174 -14.80 -31.81 -1.60
CA ALA A 174 -13.90 -32.95 -1.42
C ALA A 174 -12.40 -32.58 -1.35
N PHE A 175 -12.06 -31.29 -1.26
CA PHE A 175 -10.69 -30.81 -1.38
C PHE A 175 -9.72 -31.43 -0.35
N ARG A 176 -10.13 -31.59 0.92
CA ARG A 176 -9.29 -32.22 1.96
C ARG A 176 -8.89 -33.65 1.59
N LYS A 177 -9.82 -34.43 1.05
CA LYS A 177 -9.57 -35.80 0.59
C LYS A 177 -8.60 -35.86 -0.59
N VAL A 178 -8.58 -34.82 -1.43
CA VAL A 178 -7.63 -34.69 -2.53
C VAL A 178 -6.23 -34.41 -2.01
N GLN A 179 -6.07 -33.54 -1.02
CA GLN A 179 -4.77 -33.32 -0.35
C GLN A 179 -4.23 -34.60 0.27
N GLU A 180 -5.05 -35.33 1.03
CA GLU A 180 -4.67 -36.64 1.59
C GLU A 180 -4.23 -37.62 0.51
N SER A 181 -4.95 -37.66 -0.62
CA SER A 181 -4.62 -38.53 -1.75
C SER A 181 -3.31 -38.12 -2.44
N LEU A 182 -3.03 -36.81 -2.55
CA LEU A 182 -1.74 -36.32 -3.05
C LEU A 182 -0.60 -36.74 -2.13
N ASP A 183 -0.79 -36.60 -0.81
CA ASP A 183 0.22 -36.96 0.19
C ASP A 183 0.52 -38.47 0.17
N VAL A 184 -0.51 -39.32 0.10
CA VAL A 184 -0.35 -40.79 -0.04
C VAL A 184 0.39 -41.17 -1.32
N LEU A 185 0.13 -40.45 -2.42
CA LEU A 185 0.82 -40.66 -3.70
C LEU A 185 2.21 -40.00 -3.77
N GLY A 186 2.65 -39.31 -2.71
CA GLY A 186 3.92 -38.59 -2.68
C GLY A 186 4.00 -37.46 -3.71
N LYS A 187 2.87 -36.80 -4.00
CA LYS A 187 2.77 -35.67 -4.95
C LYS A 187 2.71 -34.36 -4.20
N ARG A 188 3.53 -33.40 -4.63
CA ARG A 188 3.67 -32.09 -3.97
C ARG A 188 2.40 -31.25 -4.07
N HIS A 189 1.76 -31.28 -5.24
CA HIS A 189 0.56 -30.53 -5.58
C HIS A 189 -0.07 -31.10 -6.87
N LEU A 190 -1.22 -30.56 -7.29
CA LEU A 190 -1.96 -31.04 -8.47
C LEU A 190 -1.13 -31.07 -9.78
N ALA A 191 -0.29 -30.06 -10.05
CA ALA A 191 0.57 -30.08 -11.24
C ALA A 191 1.64 -31.21 -11.21
N ASP A 192 2.16 -31.58 -10.04
CA ASP A 192 3.11 -32.69 -9.89
C ASP A 192 2.42 -34.05 -10.11
N PHE A 193 1.14 -34.15 -9.76
CA PHE A 193 0.30 -35.30 -10.11
C PHE A 193 0.07 -35.40 -11.63
N LEU A 194 -0.24 -34.29 -12.32
CA LEU A 194 -0.55 -34.27 -13.75
C LEU A 194 0.66 -34.46 -14.66
N PHE A 195 1.79 -33.83 -14.31
CA PHE A 195 2.96 -33.79 -15.18
C PHE A 195 4.06 -34.74 -14.74
N GLY A 196 4.16 -35.05 -13.44
CA GLY A 196 5.17 -35.94 -12.87
C GLY A 196 6.58 -35.56 -13.31
N ALA A 197 7.33 -36.53 -13.83
CA ALA A 197 8.71 -36.33 -14.30
C ALA A 197 8.86 -35.30 -15.43
N ARG A 198 7.77 -34.91 -16.11
CA ARG A 198 7.79 -33.83 -17.12
C ARG A 198 7.96 -32.45 -16.49
N LEU A 199 7.69 -32.31 -15.20
CA LEU A 199 7.89 -31.07 -14.45
C LEU A 199 9.36 -30.98 -14.01
N THR A 200 10.18 -30.34 -14.82
CA THR A 200 11.66 -30.31 -14.66
C THR A 200 12.18 -29.18 -13.78
N GLY A 201 11.30 -28.37 -13.18
CA GLY A 201 11.71 -27.29 -12.28
C GLY A 201 10.52 -26.52 -11.72
N PRO A 202 10.76 -25.34 -11.13
CA PRO A 202 9.75 -24.66 -10.33
C PRO A 202 8.64 -24.02 -11.17
N ILE A 203 7.42 -24.03 -10.63
CA ILE A 203 6.21 -23.50 -11.28
C ILE A 203 5.91 -22.06 -10.87
N ARG A 204 5.27 -21.32 -11.78
CA ARG A 204 4.62 -20.02 -11.50
C ARG A 204 3.11 -20.20 -11.44
N LEU A 205 2.47 -19.44 -10.57
CA LEU A 205 1.06 -19.58 -10.19
C LEU A 205 0.29 -18.26 -10.25
N LEU A 206 0.89 -17.14 -9.85
CA LEU A 206 0.14 -15.90 -9.58
C LEU A 206 -0.25 -15.13 -10.84
N ASP A 207 0.55 -15.20 -11.90
CA ASP A 207 0.28 -14.56 -13.19
C ASP A 207 -0.15 -15.58 -14.25
N GLY A 208 -0.80 -16.65 -13.80
CA GLY A 208 -1.13 -17.84 -14.58
C GLY A 208 -0.11 -18.96 -14.42
N PHE A 209 -0.56 -20.19 -14.68
CA PHE A 209 0.30 -21.37 -14.58
C PHE A 209 1.38 -21.34 -15.66
N ALA A 210 2.63 -21.44 -15.24
CA ALA A 210 3.75 -21.69 -16.14
C ALA A 210 4.75 -22.68 -15.52
N ALA A 211 5.25 -23.59 -16.35
CA ALA A 211 6.32 -24.51 -15.99
C ALA A 211 7.57 -24.24 -16.86
N PRO A 212 8.77 -24.64 -16.42
CA PRO A 212 9.98 -24.50 -17.22
C PRO A 212 9.83 -25.15 -18.59
N GLY A 213 10.30 -24.46 -19.63
CA GLY A 213 10.17 -24.91 -21.02
C GLY A 213 8.82 -24.60 -21.69
N GLY A 214 7.81 -24.08 -20.97
CA GLY A 214 6.59 -23.49 -21.54
C GLY A 214 5.64 -24.44 -22.28
N ALA A 215 5.99 -25.72 -22.41
CA ALA A 215 5.21 -26.71 -23.16
C ALA A 215 4.04 -27.30 -22.36
N LEU A 216 4.09 -27.21 -21.03
CA LEU A 216 3.06 -27.77 -20.15
C LEU A 216 1.94 -26.75 -19.94
N ARG A 217 0.71 -27.20 -20.16
CA ARG A 217 -0.51 -26.42 -19.93
C ARG A 217 -1.38 -27.13 -18.92
N LEU A 218 -1.90 -26.37 -17.97
CA LEU A 218 -2.80 -26.87 -16.94
C LEU A 218 -4.24 -26.79 -17.46
N ASP A 219 -4.62 -27.77 -18.27
CA ASP A 219 -5.91 -27.82 -18.98
C ASP A 219 -6.57 -29.22 -18.93
N LYS A 220 -7.72 -29.36 -19.59
CA LYS A 220 -8.49 -30.60 -19.63
C LYS A 220 -7.73 -31.73 -20.34
N ASP A 221 -6.87 -31.41 -21.29
CA ASP A 221 -6.08 -32.40 -22.02
C ASP A 221 -5.00 -33.00 -21.13
N ALA A 222 -4.36 -32.18 -20.28
CA ALA A 222 -3.45 -32.66 -19.25
C ALA A 222 -4.14 -33.61 -18.27
N VAL A 223 -5.37 -33.29 -17.84
CA VAL A 223 -6.18 -34.16 -16.96
C VAL A 223 -6.55 -35.48 -17.67
N ALA A 224 -6.94 -35.42 -18.94
CA ALA A 224 -7.26 -36.61 -19.73
C ALA A 224 -6.04 -37.51 -19.93
N ALA A 225 -4.88 -36.92 -20.25
CA ALA A 225 -3.61 -37.65 -20.42
C ALA A 225 -3.18 -38.35 -19.13
N ALA A 226 -3.25 -37.66 -17.99
CA ALA A 226 -2.98 -38.26 -16.68
C ALA A 226 -3.96 -39.40 -16.37
N GLY A 227 -5.25 -39.21 -16.66
CA GLY A 227 -6.26 -40.26 -16.51
C GLY A 227 -5.98 -41.50 -17.35
N ALA A 228 -5.58 -41.33 -18.62
CA ALA A 228 -5.20 -42.44 -19.49
C ALA A 228 -3.93 -43.16 -19.01
N GLU A 229 -2.97 -42.43 -18.43
CA GLU A 229 -1.78 -43.04 -17.83
C GLU A 229 -2.15 -43.92 -16.63
N TRP A 230 -2.94 -43.40 -15.70
CA TRP A 230 -3.36 -44.13 -14.50
C TRP A 230 -4.27 -45.32 -14.82
N ALA A 231 -5.12 -45.21 -15.84
CA ALA A 231 -5.97 -46.32 -16.29
C ALA A 231 -5.17 -47.53 -16.83
N ARG A 232 -3.91 -47.34 -17.26
CA ARG A 232 -3.04 -48.43 -17.73
C ARG A 232 -2.37 -49.20 -16.58
N ARG A 233 -2.43 -48.70 -15.35
CA ARG A 233 -1.82 -49.35 -14.18
C ARG A 233 -2.74 -50.44 -13.63
N SER A 234 -2.15 -51.44 -12.97
CA SER A 234 -2.91 -52.45 -12.24
C SER A 234 -3.70 -51.81 -11.10
N ARG A 235 -4.96 -52.24 -10.91
CA ARG A 235 -5.80 -51.72 -9.83
C ARG A 235 -5.22 -52.06 -8.46
N ASP A 236 -4.98 -51.03 -7.67
CA ASP A 236 -4.53 -51.08 -6.28
C ASP A 236 -5.02 -49.85 -5.49
N THR A 237 -4.57 -49.69 -4.26
CA THR A 237 -4.90 -48.52 -3.42
C THR A 237 -4.44 -47.21 -4.04
N SER A 238 -3.30 -47.19 -4.77
CA SER A 238 -2.79 -45.99 -5.45
C SER A 238 -3.73 -45.51 -6.56
N THR A 239 -4.34 -46.45 -7.31
CA THR A 239 -5.34 -46.10 -8.34
C THR A 239 -6.60 -45.47 -7.76
N THR A 240 -7.02 -45.86 -6.55
CA THR A 240 -8.18 -45.24 -5.87
C THR A 240 -7.90 -43.79 -5.45
N HIS A 241 -6.69 -43.50 -4.97
CA HIS A 241 -6.26 -42.13 -4.67
C HIS A 241 -6.15 -41.28 -5.94
N ALA A 242 -5.62 -41.85 -7.03
CA ALA A 242 -5.56 -41.19 -8.32
C ALA A 242 -6.96 -40.86 -8.87
N ASP A 243 -7.92 -41.79 -8.75
CA ASP A 243 -9.30 -41.58 -9.16
C ASP A 243 -9.97 -40.45 -8.37
N THR A 244 -9.67 -40.34 -7.07
CA THR A 244 -10.16 -39.24 -6.22
C THR A 244 -9.66 -37.89 -6.74
N ILE A 245 -8.37 -37.77 -7.08
CA ILE A 245 -7.78 -36.55 -7.62
C ILE A 245 -8.36 -36.23 -9.01
N LEU A 246 -8.46 -37.22 -9.89
CA LEU A 246 -8.99 -37.04 -11.25
C LEU A 246 -10.47 -36.64 -11.25
N ALA A 247 -11.27 -37.17 -10.32
CA ALA A 247 -12.67 -36.77 -10.17
C ALA A 247 -12.78 -35.29 -9.79
N ALA A 248 -11.95 -34.82 -8.85
CA ALA A 248 -11.91 -33.42 -8.45
C ALA A 248 -11.47 -32.50 -9.59
N LEU A 249 -10.44 -32.88 -10.36
CA LEU A 249 -9.98 -32.12 -11.52
C LEU A 249 -11.02 -32.04 -12.65
N ARG A 250 -12.01 -32.96 -12.67
CA ARG A 250 -13.13 -32.97 -13.63
C ARG A 250 -14.38 -32.25 -13.13
N SER A 251 -14.37 -31.71 -11.90
CA SER A 251 -15.54 -31.06 -11.27
C SER A 251 -16.00 -29.77 -11.96
N GLY A 252 -15.18 -29.20 -12.85
CA GLY A 252 -15.49 -27.97 -13.59
C GLY A 252 -14.90 -26.70 -12.99
N ALA A 253 -14.26 -26.77 -11.81
CA ALA A 253 -13.51 -25.66 -11.23
C ALA A 253 -12.27 -25.31 -12.08
N GLY A 254 -11.86 -24.04 -12.05
CA GLY A 254 -10.71 -23.54 -12.80
C GLY A 254 -9.41 -24.18 -12.32
N LEU A 255 -8.73 -24.99 -13.15
CA LEU A 255 -7.54 -25.74 -12.74
C LEU A 255 -6.40 -24.88 -12.16
N PRO A 256 -6.07 -23.69 -12.73
CA PRO A 256 -5.06 -22.82 -12.12
C PRO A 256 -5.45 -22.32 -10.72
N GLU A 257 -6.73 -22.00 -10.52
CA GLU A 257 -7.25 -21.57 -9.23
C GLU A 257 -7.24 -22.71 -8.20
N LEU A 258 -7.57 -23.94 -8.64
CA LEU A 258 -7.45 -25.14 -7.80
C LEU A 258 -6.02 -25.34 -7.29
N LEU A 259 -5.04 -25.19 -8.17
CA LEU A 259 -3.63 -25.35 -7.83
C LEU A 259 -3.15 -24.21 -6.91
N LEU A 260 -3.56 -22.98 -7.19
CA LEU A 260 -3.24 -21.83 -6.35
C LEU A 260 -3.82 -22.00 -4.93
N PHE A 261 -5.07 -22.45 -4.83
CA PHE A 261 -5.69 -22.74 -3.53
C PHE A 261 -4.97 -23.86 -2.78
N ASP A 262 -4.55 -24.94 -3.46
CA ASP A 262 -3.80 -26.04 -2.82
C ASP A 262 -2.47 -25.57 -2.22
N VAL A 263 -1.71 -24.79 -2.99
CA VAL A 263 -0.45 -24.21 -2.52
C VAL A 263 -0.68 -23.22 -1.38
N ALA A 264 -1.69 -22.34 -1.51
CA ALA A 264 -2.01 -21.36 -0.48
C ALA A 264 -2.48 -22.02 0.83
N ASP A 265 -3.38 -23.00 0.78
CA ASP A 265 -3.88 -23.71 1.97
C ASP A 265 -2.75 -24.47 2.69
N ARG A 266 -1.81 -25.10 1.97
CA ARG A 266 -0.63 -25.74 2.58
C ARG A 266 0.27 -24.73 3.29
N LEU A 267 0.47 -23.55 2.72
CA LEU A 267 1.22 -22.46 3.36
C LEU A 267 0.47 -21.88 4.58
N ARG A 268 -0.85 -21.72 4.49
CA ARG A 268 -1.70 -21.31 5.63
C ARG A 268 -1.64 -22.31 6.77
N GLU A 269 -1.66 -23.61 6.49
CA GLU A 269 -1.50 -24.67 7.50
C GLU A 269 -0.15 -24.52 8.23
N ARG A 270 0.95 -24.32 7.50
CA ARG A 270 2.27 -24.06 8.11
C ARG A 270 2.30 -22.77 8.93
N LEU A 271 1.62 -21.71 8.46
CA LEU A 271 1.50 -20.47 9.22
C LEU A 271 0.71 -20.70 10.53
N ARG A 272 -0.38 -21.47 10.50
CA ARG A 272 -1.14 -21.87 11.71
C ARG A 272 -0.27 -22.68 12.69
N GLN A 273 0.71 -23.42 12.18
CA GLN A 273 1.75 -24.10 12.96
C GLN A 273 2.89 -23.17 13.41
N ARG A 274 2.74 -21.84 13.27
CA ARG A 274 3.69 -20.80 13.66
C ARG A 274 5.03 -20.85 12.92
N ALA A 275 5.03 -21.30 11.66
CA ALA A 275 6.21 -21.20 10.81
C ALA A 275 6.60 -19.73 10.59
N SER A 276 7.89 -19.42 10.66
CA SER A 276 8.42 -18.09 10.31
C SER A 276 8.30 -17.82 8.80
N GLU A 277 8.32 -16.56 8.37
CA GLU A 277 8.33 -16.19 6.94
C GLU A 277 9.44 -16.89 6.16
N ARG A 278 10.64 -17.02 6.76
CA ARG A 278 11.77 -17.73 6.15
C ARG A 278 11.45 -19.22 5.96
N ALA A 279 10.84 -19.86 6.95
CA ALA A 279 10.44 -21.27 6.86
C ALA A 279 9.33 -21.49 5.83
N LEU A 280 8.37 -20.57 5.74
CA LEU A 280 7.32 -20.60 4.71
C LEU A 280 7.90 -20.43 3.31
N LEU A 281 8.83 -19.49 3.13
CA LEU A 281 9.51 -19.28 1.84
C LEU A 281 10.30 -20.51 1.42
N GLN A 282 11.04 -21.12 2.36
CA GLN A 282 11.77 -22.35 2.11
C GLN A 282 10.82 -23.51 1.72
N TYR A 283 9.75 -23.70 2.47
CA TYR A 283 8.72 -24.72 2.17
C TYR A 283 8.10 -24.51 0.78
N ALA A 284 7.77 -23.28 0.42
CA ALA A 284 7.21 -22.97 -0.91
C ALA A 284 8.18 -23.32 -2.05
N VAL A 285 9.47 -23.03 -1.90
CA VAL A 285 10.47 -23.25 -2.95
C VAL A 285 10.93 -24.69 -3.01
N GLU A 286 11.31 -25.28 -1.87
CA GLU A 286 11.95 -26.60 -1.82
C GLU A 286 10.94 -27.74 -1.84
N ASP A 287 9.85 -27.63 -1.07
CA ASP A 287 8.87 -28.72 -0.93
C ASP A 287 7.72 -28.60 -1.93
N LEU A 288 7.21 -27.39 -2.17
CA LEU A 288 6.13 -27.16 -3.13
C LEU A 288 6.64 -26.87 -4.55
N GLY A 289 7.94 -26.66 -4.76
CA GLY A 289 8.50 -26.41 -6.08
C GLY A 289 7.96 -25.14 -6.75
N VAL A 290 7.65 -24.10 -5.97
CA VAL A 290 7.19 -22.80 -6.49
C VAL A 290 8.40 -21.93 -6.83
N GLU A 291 8.30 -21.17 -7.91
CA GLU A 291 9.33 -20.22 -8.32
C GLU A 291 9.55 -19.14 -7.24
N GLN A 292 10.79 -18.70 -7.05
CA GLN A 292 11.19 -17.88 -5.90
C GLN A 292 10.44 -16.54 -5.81
N ALA A 293 10.15 -15.88 -6.94
CA ALA A 293 9.41 -14.62 -6.94
C ALA A 293 7.94 -14.84 -6.56
N ASP A 294 7.31 -15.88 -7.10
CA ASP A 294 5.93 -16.24 -6.73
C ASP A 294 5.84 -16.72 -5.27
N ALA A 295 6.81 -17.51 -4.80
CA ALA A 295 6.90 -17.94 -3.42
C ALA A 295 6.98 -16.74 -2.46
N ARG A 296 7.79 -15.72 -2.78
CA ARG A 296 7.86 -14.48 -1.99
C ARG A 296 6.50 -13.76 -1.94
N ARG A 297 5.83 -13.63 -3.08
CA ARG A 297 4.51 -12.99 -3.20
C ARG A 297 3.42 -13.75 -2.43
N LEU A 298 3.42 -15.08 -2.51
CA LEU A 298 2.49 -15.95 -1.78
C LEU A 298 2.66 -15.80 -0.27
N VAL A 299 3.90 -15.89 0.24
CA VAL A 299 4.17 -15.73 1.68
C VAL A 299 3.83 -14.32 2.15
N PHE A 300 4.12 -13.30 1.32
CA PHE A 300 3.77 -11.91 1.60
C PHE A 300 2.25 -11.71 1.73
N ALA A 301 1.46 -12.33 0.84
CA ALA A 301 0.01 -12.30 0.88
C ALA A 301 -0.55 -13.03 2.11
N ILE A 302 -0.11 -14.27 2.35
CA ILE A 302 -0.57 -15.11 3.46
C ILE A 302 -0.26 -14.49 4.84
N GLY A 303 0.95 -13.92 5.01
CA GLY A 303 1.30 -13.23 6.26
C GLY A 303 0.40 -12.03 6.57
N ARG A 304 -0.19 -11.42 5.54
CA ARG A 304 -1.11 -10.28 5.66
C ARG A 304 -2.57 -10.68 5.72
N GLU A 305 -2.92 -11.95 5.51
CA GLU A 305 -4.26 -12.46 5.81
C GLU A 305 -4.58 -12.39 7.33
N THR A 306 -3.55 -12.51 8.18
CA THR A 306 -3.71 -12.69 9.64
C THR A 306 -3.01 -11.63 10.52
N GLY A 307 -2.24 -10.71 9.93
CA GLY A 307 -1.49 -9.69 10.67
C GLY A 307 -2.31 -8.50 11.22
N PRO A 308 -1.73 -7.60 12.03
CA PRO A 308 -2.39 -6.36 12.45
C PRO A 308 -2.53 -5.44 11.23
N GLY A 309 -3.77 -5.29 10.75
CA GLY A 309 -4.11 -4.79 9.41
C GLY A 309 -4.80 -5.84 8.52
N GLY A 310 -5.16 -6.98 9.10
CA GLY A 310 -5.49 -8.27 8.47
C GLY A 310 -6.39 -8.21 7.25
N GLY A 311 -6.01 -8.94 6.22
CA GLY A 311 -6.82 -9.29 5.06
C GLY A 311 -7.68 -8.14 4.52
N LEU A 312 -8.81 -8.51 3.92
CA LEU A 312 -9.83 -7.54 3.55
C LEU A 312 -10.67 -7.16 4.78
N ALA A 313 -10.97 -8.13 5.65
CA ALA A 313 -11.79 -7.94 6.85
C ALA A 313 -11.18 -6.96 7.87
N GLY A 314 -9.89 -7.07 8.18
CA GLY A 314 -9.20 -6.15 9.10
C GLY A 314 -8.96 -4.77 8.51
N ARG A 315 -8.77 -4.64 7.18
CA ARG A 315 -8.77 -3.34 6.49
C ARG A 315 -10.14 -2.66 6.55
N LEU A 316 -11.21 -3.41 6.26
CA LEU A 316 -12.59 -2.92 6.41
C LEU A 316 -12.88 -2.50 7.84
N ARG A 317 -12.49 -3.32 8.83
CA ARG A 317 -12.64 -3.00 10.25
C ARG A 317 -11.88 -1.73 10.63
N SER A 318 -10.62 -1.58 10.20
CA SER A 318 -9.83 -0.38 10.48
C SER A 318 -10.45 0.88 9.90
N LEU A 319 -11.04 0.81 8.69
CA LEU A 319 -11.72 1.95 8.07
C LEU A 319 -13.02 2.29 8.82
N LEU A 320 -13.80 1.27 9.20
CA LEU A 320 -15.02 1.43 9.99
C LEU A 320 -14.72 2.01 11.38
N ASP A 321 -13.69 1.52 12.06
CA ASP A 321 -13.23 2.03 13.36
C ASP A 321 -12.73 3.48 13.28
N ALA A 322 -12.12 3.86 12.15
CA ALA A 322 -11.71 5.24 11.87
C ALA A 322 -12.88 6.17 11.48
N GLY A 323 -14.08 5.61 11.24
CA GLY A 323 -15.24 6.33 10.73
C GLY A 323 -15.17 6.70 9.25
N GLU A 324 -14.27 6.06 8.49
CA GLU A 324 -14.09 6.19 7.05
C GLU A 324 -14.99 5.20 6.29
N VAL A 325 -16.31 5.38 6.43
CA VAL A 325 -17.33 4.43 5.97
C VAL A 325 -17.47 4.45 4.44
N TYR A 326 -17.33 5.60 3.80
CA TYR A 326 -17.32 5.69 2.33
C TYR A 326 -16.11 4.96 1.75
N ALA A 327 -14.92 5.16 2.33
CA ALA A 327 -13.72 4.43 1.92
C ALA A 327 -13.84 2.91 2.13
N ALA A 328 -14.49 2.47 3.22
CA ALA A 328 -14.77 1.06 3.46
C ALA A 328 -15.69 0.44 2.40
N ALA A 329 -16.74 1.15 1.97
CA ALA A 329 -17.66 0.68 0.93
C ALA A 329 -16.97 0.59 -0.44
N GLU A 330 -16.18 1.60 -0.82
CA GLU A 330 -15.38 1.59 -2.05
C GLU A 330 -14.36 0.43 -2.07
N LEU A 331 -13.72 0.15 -0.93
CA LEU A 331 -12.82 -1.00 -0.80
C LEU A 331 -13.56 -2.33 -0.98
N ALA A 332 -14.77 -2.45 -0.43
CA ALA A 332 -15.59 -3.64 -0.58
C ALA A 332 -16.03 -3.88 -2.04
N ASP A 333 -16.38 -2.81 -2.75
CA ASP A 333 -16.79 -2.88 -4.15
C ASP A 333 -15.62 -3.17 -5.09
N ALA A 334 -14.46 -2.54 -4.85
CA ALA A 334 -13.23 -2.84 -5.58
C ALA A 334 -12.76 -4.28 -5.35
N GLY A 335 -12.98 -4.81 -4.14
CA GLY A 335 -12.70 -6.20 -3.78
C GLY A 335 -13.74 -7.21 -4.26
N GLN A 336 -14.81 -6.77 -4.95
CA GLN A 336 -15.92 -7.60 -5.42
C GLN A 336 -16.53 -8.49 -4.32
N ILE A 337 -16.58 -7.99 -3.08
CA ILE A 337 -17.09 -8.77 -1.94
C ILE A 337 -18.59 -9.01 -2.13
N PRO A 338 -19.04 -10.27 -2.17
CA PRO A 338 -20.46 -10.58 -2.33
C PRO A 338 -21.28 -10.10 -1.12
N HIS A 339 -22.59 -10.03 -1.30
CA HIS A 339 -23.49 -9.82 -0.16
C HIS A 339 -23.64 -11.13 0.61
N PRO A 340 -23.73 -11.08 1.95
CA PRO A 340 -23.90 -12.27 2.78
C PRO A 340 -25.18 -13.00 2.37
N ALA A 341 -25.04 -14.29 2.05
CA ALA A 341 -26.17 -15.14 1.69
C ALA A 341 -27.04 -15.43 2.94
N PRO A 342 -28.38 -15.40 2.81
CA PRO A 342 -29.24 -15.89 3.88
C PRO A 342 -28.97 -17.40 4.08
N ASP A 343 -28.90 -17.82 5.34
CA ASP A 343 -28.73 -19.22 5.80
C ASP A 343 -27.31 -19.82 5.83
N THR A 344 -26.26 -18.99 5.75
CA THR A 344 -24.87 -19.38 6.03
C THR A 344 -24.22 -18.42 7.00
N ASP A 345 -23.28 -18.88 7.85
CA ASP A 345 -22.39 -17.98 8.60
C ASP A 345 -21.44 -17.29 7.62
N PRO A 346 -21.65 -16.00 7.31
CA PRO A 346 -20.86 -15.33 6.29
C PRO A 346 -19.45 -15.02 6.80
N PRO A 347 -18.44 -15.01 5.91
CA PRO A 347 -17.11 -14.48 6.20
C PRO A 347 -17.18 -13.06 6.80
N GLU A 348 -16.24 -12.73 7.67
CA GLU A 348 -16.22 -11.45 8.39
C GLU A 348 -16.14 -10.25 7.44
N GLU A 349 -15.40 -10.37 6.33
CA GLU A 349 -15.33 -9.36 5.28
C GLU A 349 -16.69 -9.05 4.62
N GLU A 350 -17.57 -10.05 4.48
CA GLU A 350 -18.91 -9.86 3.90
C GLU A 350 -19.83 -9.11 4.87
N VAL A 351 -19.74 -9.41 6.17
CA VAL A 351 -20.48 -8.71 7.22
C VAL A 351 -20.08 -7.24 7.28
N LEU A 352 -18.78 -6.97 7.31
CA LEU A 352 -18.25 -5.60 7.39
C LEU A 352 -18.52 -4.82 6.09
N ALA A 353 -18.44 -5.47 4.93
CA ALA A 353 -18.81 -4.88 3.65
C ALA A 353 -20.30 -4.53 3.60
N ALA A 354 -21.17 -5.44 4.02
CA ALA A 354 -22.62 -5.20 4.08
C ALA A 354 -22.97 -4.05 5.03
N GLU A 355 -22.30 -3.97 6.18
CA GLU A 355 -22.46 -2.87 7.12
C GLU A 355 -22.04 -1.52 6.51
N ALA A 356 -20.86 -1.46 5.88
CA ALA A 356 -20.36 -0.25 5.23
C ALA A 356 -21.33 0.25 4.14
N ARG A 357 -21.78 -0.66 3.26
CA ARG A 357 -22.76 -0.37 2.19
C ARG A 357 -24.09 0.11 2.76
N HIS A 358 -24.61 -0.55 3.80
CA HIS A 358 -25.88 -0.17 4.43
C HIS A 358 -25.84 1.24 5.05
N ARG A 359 -24.75 1.57 5.76
CA ARG A 359 -24.54 2.90 6.33
C ARG A 359 -24.41 3.95 5.23
N LEU A 360 -23.65 3.67 4.17
CA LEU A 360 -23.49 4.56 3.03
C LEU A 360 -24.81 4.82 2.30
N ASP A 361 -25.57 3.78 1.96
CA ASP A 361 -26.88 3.90 1.32
C ASP A 361 -27.84 4.76 2.13
N THR A 362 -27.83 4.57 3.45
CA THR A 362 -28.68 5.36 4.35
C THR A 362 -28.25 6.83 4.38
N ALA A 363 -26.95 7.10 4.44
CA ALA A 363 -26.43 8.46 4.42
C ALA A 363 -26.66 9.16 3.07
N LEU A 364 -26.58 8.43 1.95
CA LEU A 364 -26.91 8.94 0.61
C LEU A 364 -28.40 9.30 0.50
N ARG A 365 -29.31 8.45 0.99
CA ARG A 365 -30.75 8.77 1.04
C ARG A 365 -31.04 10.02 1.89
N LEU A 366 -30.37 10.17 3.03
CA LEU A 366 -30.51 11.37 3.87
C LEU A 366 -30.01 12.63 3.14
N ARG A 367 -28.88 12.54 2.42
CA ARG A 367 -28.35 13.65 1.61
C ARG A 367 -29.30 14.04 0.46
N GLU A 368 -29.88 13.05 -0.22
CA GLU A 368 -30.87 13.28 -1.27
C GLU A 368 -32.14 13.93 -0.72
N THR A 369 -32.62 13.45 0.44
CA THR A 369 -33.76 14.04 1.15
C THR A 369 -33.46 15.49 1.54
N ALA A 370 -32.26 15.77 2.05
CA ALA A 370 -31.83 17.13 2.38
C ALA A 370 -31.76 18.05 1.14
N ALA A 371 -31.40 17.52 -0.03
CA ALA A 371 -31.36 18.30 -1.27
C ALA A 371 -32.76 18.65 -1.80
N ALA A 372 -33.76 17.82 -1.49
CA ALA A 372 -35.16 18.04 -1.87
C ALA A 372 -35.99 18.81 -0.83
N GLU A 373 -35.44 19.04 0.36
CA GLU A 373 -36.12 19.68 1.49
C GLU A 373 -36.08 21.22 1.36
N PRO A 374 -37.24 21.90 1.27
CA PRO A 374 -37.30 23.37 1.18
C PRO A 374 -37.01 24.09 2.50
N ASP A 375 -37.17 23.44 3.65
CA ASP A 375 -36.86 24.03 4.97
C ASP A 375 -35.37 23.87 5.31
N PRO A 376 -34.58 24.96 5.42
CA PRO A 376 -33.14 24.91 5.64
C PRO A 376 -32.76 24.25 6.97
N ASP A 377 -33.58 24.39 8.02
CA ASP A 377 -33.31 23.79 9.33
C ASP A 377 -33.55 22.27 9.32
N ARG A 378 -34.46 21.79 8.47
CA ARG A 378 -34.68 20.35 8.24
C ARG A 378 -33.61 19.77 7.33
N ALA A 379 -33.25 20.47 6.26
CA ALA A 379 -32.15 20.08 5.39
C ALA A 379 -30.83 19.96 6.16
N TYR A 380 -30.56 20.90 7.08
CA TYR A 380 -29.38 20.84 7.94
C TYR A 380 -29.36 19.60 8.82
N ARG A 381 -30.51 19.25 9.44
CA ARG A 381 -30.64 18.05 10.28
C ARG A 381 -30.40 16.78 9.49
N PHE A 382 -30.99 16.64 8.31
CA PHE A 382 -30.74 15.48 7.45
C PHE A 382 -29.26 15.34 7.04
N LEU A 383 -28.57 16.46 6.77
CA LEU A 383 -27.12 16.43 6.47
C LEU A 383 -26.27 16.12 7.70
N ALA A 384 -26.66 16.61 8.88
CA ALA A 384 -25.99 16.28 10.14
C ALA A 384 -26.11 14.78 10.46
N ASP A 385 -27.30 14.21 10.30
CA ASP A 385 -27.56 12.78 10.50
C ASP A 385 -26.78 11.93 9.48
N ALA A 386 -26.72 12.38 8.22
CA ALA A 386 -25.92 11.72 7.18
C ALA A 386 -24.41 11.72 7.52
N LEU A 387 -23.88 12.84 8.00
CA LEU A 387 -22.47 12.98 8.40
C LEU A 387 -22.15 12.25 9.71
N GLN A 388 -23.14 12.03 10.57
CA GLN A 388 -22.99 11.20 11.77
C GLN A 388 -22.86 9.70 11.40
N LEU A 389 -23.53 9.26 10.34
CA LEU A 389 -23.43 7.90 9.83
C LEU A 389 -22.16 7.67 8.99
N VAL A 390 -21.80 8.65 8.15
CA VAL A 390 -20.66 8.57 7.22
C VAL A 390 -19.92 9.91 7.25
N ARG A 391 -18.87 9.98 8.06
CA ARG A 391 -18.11 11.22 8.26
C ARG A 391 -17.39 11.69 6.99
N ASP A 392 -16.94 10.74 6.18
CA ASP A 392 -16.25 10.93 4.92
C ASP A 392 -17.20 11.03 3.71
N LEU A 393 -18.50 11.28 3.94
CA LEU A 393 -19.52 11.34 2.89
C LEU A 393 -19.21 12.45 1.86
N PRO A 394 -18.95 12.11 0.59
CA PRO A 394 -18.54 13.09 -0.40
C PRO A 394 -19.59 14.19 -0.60
N GLY A 395 -19.15 15.46 -0.51
CA GLY A 395 -19.95 16.65 -0.83
C GLY A 395 -20.96 17.08 0.24
N ALA A 396 -21.26 16.27 1.26
CA ALA A 396 -22.27 16.59 2.27
C ALA A 396 -21.90 17.79 3.16
N ALA A 397 -20.66 17.87 3.65
CA ALA A 397 -20.21 19.02 4.44
C ALA A 397 -20.24 20.33 3.64
N ALA A 398 -19.86 20.28 2.36
CA ALA A 398 -19.92 21.44 1.47
C ALA A 398 -21.36 21.88 1.15
N GLN A 399 -22.31 20.95 1.13
CA GLN A 399 -23.75 21.26 1.00
C GLN A 399 -24.28 21.89 2.28
N GLN A 400 -23.91 21.37 3.45
CA GLN A 400 -24.32 21.89 4.75
C GLN A 400 -23.85 23.34 4.97
N HIS A 401 -22.64 23.68 4.54
CA HIS A 401 -22.10 25.05 4.58
C HIS A 401 -22.77 26.04 3.61
N ARG A 402 -23.55 25.54 2.63
CA ARG A 402 -24.24 26.36 1.63
C ARG A 402 -25.71 26.59 1.96
N LEU A 403 -26.23 25.97 3.02
CA LEU A 403 -27.56 26.26 3.52
C LEU A 403 -27.60 27.70 4.08
N PRO A 404 -28.69 28.44 3.83
CA PRO A 404 -28.82 29.87 4.15
C PRO A 404 -28.90 30.17 5.65
#